data_AF-A0A142YLP7-F1
#
_entry.id   AF-A0A142YLP7-F1
#
_cell.length_a   1.000
_cell.length_b   1.000
_cell.length_c   1.000
_cell.angle_alpha   90.00
_cell.angle_beta   90.00
_cell.angle_gamma   90.00
#
_symmetry.space_group_name_H-M   'P 1'
#
loop_
_entity.id
_entity.type
_entity.pdbx_description
1 polymer ?
#
loop_
_entity_poly.entity_id
_entity_poly.type
_entity_poly.pdbx_seq_one_letter_code
_entity_poly.pdbx_strand_id
1 'polypeptide(L)'
;MTRPVDPDFEDPMADKIDKRTIGPSPLEAWCAVFMTNLVVPLGFGMSTTNLSGKIGMLGGILVLFGLGWRTCSNLPGARSALIYGGWIVAAAQLFPIVHLTAGMMGVAAARAAQREFIPIITMLGGFLATVVTGGILISLAFVIGLVRPVSPHK
;
A
#
# COMPACT_ATOMS: atom_id res chain seq x y z
N MET A 1 -53.37 0.37 -18.54
CA MET A 1 -52.40 1.28 -17.90
C MET A 1 -51.08 1.15 -18.64
N THR A 2 -50.86 2.01 -19.64
CA THR A 2 -49.66 2.08 -20.47
C THR A 2 -48.70 3.08 -19.82
N ARG A 3 -47.42 2.70 -19.64
CA ARG A 3 -46.41 3.62 -19.10
C ARG A 3 -46.14 4.74 -20.11
N PRO A 4 -45.89 6.00 -19.66
CA PRO A 4 -45.52 7.08 -20.55
C PRO A 4 -44.20 6.71 -21.26
N VAL A 5 -44.21 6.77 -22.59
CA VAL A 5 -43.03 6.63 -23.44
C VAL A 5 -42.49 8.05 -23.68
N ASP A 6 -41.22 8.26 -23.39
CA ASP A 6 -40.52 9.53 -23.67
C ASP A 6 -40.35 9.64 -25.20
N PRO A 7 -40.95 10.63 -25.87
CA PRO A 7 -40.93 10.72 -27.33
C PRO A 7 -39.53 11.00 -27.92
N ASP A 8 -38.57 11.43 -27.11
CA ASP A 8 -37.21 11.74 -27.57
C ASP A 8 -36.23 10.56 -27.41
N PHE A 9 -36.65 9.47 -26.77
CA PHE A 9 -35.82 8.29 -26.53
C PHE A 9 -36.64 7.02 -26.81
N GLU A 10 -36.46 6.43 -28.00
CA GLU A 10 -37.08 5.16 -28.41
C GLU A 10 -36.66 3.94 -27.55
N ASP A 11 -35.76 4.13 -26.59
CA ASP A 11 -35.36 3.10 -25.64
C ASP A 11 -36.21 3.15 -24.36
N PRO A 12 -36.72 2.00 -23.87
CA PRO A 12 -37.45 1.96 -22.61
C PRO A 12 -36.58 2.51 -21.47
N MET A 13 -37.08 3.54 -20.78
CA MET A 13 -36.48 4.16 -19.58
C MET A 13 -36.01 3.17 -18.50
N ALA A 14 -36.42 1.91 -18.58
CA ALA A 14 -36.12 0.85 -17.63
C ALA A 14 -34.70 0.26 -17.72
N ASP A 15 -33.93 0.54 -18.79
CA ASP A 15 -32.61 -0.09 -19.00
C ASP A 15 -31.42 0.88 -19.02
N LYS A 16 -31.63 2.11 -18.52
CA LYS A 16 -30.52 2.85 -17.88
C LYS A 16 -30.27 2.23 -16.49
N ILE A 17 -29.95 0.93 -16.49
CA ILE A 17 -29.25 0.28 -15.39
C ILE A 17 -28.11 1.23 -15.07
N ASP A 18 -28.21 1.82 -13.88
CA ASP A 18 -27.20 2.63 -13.23
C ASP A 18 -25.88 1.87 -13.35
N LYS A 19 -25.14 2.10 -14.44
CA LYS A 19 -23.74 1.72 -14.59
C LYS A 19 -22.99 2.66 -13.65
N ARG A 20 -23.28 2.56 -12.34
CA ARG A 20 -22.29 2.72 -11.29
C ARG A 20 -21.17 1.84 -11.75
N THR A 21 -20.20 2.47 -12.39
CA THR A 21 -18.92 1.90 -12.75
C THR A 21 -18.48 1.15 -11.52
N ILE A 22 -18.61 -0.18 -11.57
CA ILE A 22 -18.25 -1.06 -10.46
C ILE A 22 -16.74 -0.91 -10.39
N GLY A 23 -16.28 0.08 -9.63
CA GLY A 23 -14.87 0.27 -9.36
C GLY A 23 -14.31 -1.01 -8.75
N PRO A 24 -13.00 -1.24 -8.88
CA PRO A 24 -12.38 -2.41 -8.27
C PRO A 24 -12.79 -2.50 -6.81
N SER A 25 -13.02 -3.72 -6.33
CA SER A 25 -13.38 -3.89 -4.93
C SER A 25 -12.29 -3.24 -4.06
N PRO A 26 -12.63 -2.61 -2.93
CA PRO A 26 -11.63 -2.03 -2.03
C PRO A 26 -10.46 -2.95 -1.69
N LEU A 27 -10.75 -4.25 -1.68
CA LEU A 27 -9.81 -5.33 -1.41
C LEU A 27 -8.87 -5.57 -2.59
N GLU A 28 -9.38 -5.56 -3.83
CA GLU A 28 -8.55 -5.58 -5.04
C GLU A 28 -7.64 -4.35 -5.11
N ALA A 29 -8.17 -3.17 -4.81
CA ALA A 29 -7.37 -1.94 -4.81
C ALA A 29 -6.26 -1.97 -3.76
N TRP A 30 -6.56 -2.44 -2.54
CA TRP A 30 -5.54 -2.66 -1.50
C TRP A 30 -4.50 -3.69 -1.94
N CYS A 31 -4.93 -4.83 -2.49
CA CYS A 31 -4.04 -5.88 -2.96
C CYS A 31 -3.10 -5.37 -4.06
N ALA A 32 -3.62 -4.64 -5.05
CA ALA A 32 -2.84 -4.06 -6.13
C ALA A 32 -1.80 -3.06 -5.61
N VAL A 33 -2.19 -2.15 -4.71
CA VAL A 33 -1.27 -1.19 -4.08
C VAL A 33 -0.19 -1.90 -3.27
N PHE A 34 -0.58 -2.90 -2.48
CA PHE A 34 0.36 -3.64 -1.62
C PHE A 34 1.38 -4.42 -2.46
N MET A 35 0.94 -5.12 -3.50
CA MET A 35 1.82 -5.86 -4.41
C MET A 35 2.78 -4.93 -5.15
N THR A 36 2.31 -3.75 -5.56
CA THR A 36 3.17 -2.76 -6.21
C THR A 36 4.24 -2.23 -5.25
N ASN A 37 3.87 -1.94 -4.00
CA ASN A 37 4.80 -1.48 -2.97
C ASN A 37 5.78 -2.56 -2.48
N LEU A 38 5.53 -3.83 -2.79
CA LEU A 38 6.43 -4.93 -2.44
C LEU A 38 7.59 -5.10 -3.41
N VAL A 39 7.48 -4.63 -4.65
CA VAL A 39 8.47 -4.92 -5.71
C VAL A 39 9.88 -4.53 -5.28
N VAL A 40 10.06 -3.29 -4.82
CA VAL A 40 11.37 -2.75 -4.43
C VAL A 40 11.88 -3.38 -3.11
N PRO A 41 11.10 -3.39 -2.00
CA PRO A 41 11.55 -4.00 -0.75
C PRO A 41 11.83 -5.51 -0.87
N LEU A 42 11.02 -6.24 -1.65
CA LEU A 42 11.22 -7.67 -1.87
C LEU A 42 12.46 -7.93 -2.70
N GLY A 43 12.69 -7.19 -3.79
CA GLY A 43 13.90 -7.32 -4.60
C GLY A 43 15.18 -7.04 -3.80
N PHE A 44 15.17 -5.97 -3.00
CA PHE A 44 16.30 -5.63 -2.14
C PHE A 44 16.49 -6.64 -1.00
N GLY A 45 15.43 -6.99 -0.29
CA GLY A 45 15.51 -7.93 0.83
C GLY A 45 15.89 -9.35 0.39
N MET A 46 15.42 -9.82 -0.77
CA MET A 46 15.77 -11.14 -1.30
C MET A 46 17.24 -11.29 -1.71
N SER A 47 17.89 -10.19 -2.12
CA SER A 47 19.31 -10.17 -2.48
C SER A 47 20.24 -9.99 -1.28
N THR A 48 19.74 -9.44 -0.17
CA THR A 48 20.54 -9.09 1.02
C THR A 48 20.38 -10.06 2.20
N THR A 49 19.41 -10.96 2.17
CA THR A 49 19.10 -11.88 3.28
C THR A 49 19.33 -13.36 2.95
N ASN A 50 19.65 -14.15 3.97
CA ASN A 50 19.73 -15.62 3.90
C ASN A 50 18.33 -16.25 3.98
N LEU A 51 18.22 -17.56 3.77
CA LEU A 51 16.94 -18.30 3.79
C LEU A 51 16.12 -18.02 5.07
N SER A 52 16.74 -18.03 6.24
CA SER A 52 16.06 -17.73 7.51
C SER A 52 15.49 -16.31 7.54
N GLY A 53 16.27 -15.32 7.09
CA GLY A 53 15.79 -13.93 6.96
C GLY A 53 14.61 -13.81 6.01
N LYS A 54 14.63 -14.52 4.87
CA LYS A 54 13.54 -14.56 3.89
C LYS A 54 12.23 -15.10 4.49
N ILE A 55 12.31 -16.15 5.31
CA ILE A 55 11.14 -16.70 6.03
C ILE A 55 10.57 -15.65 7.00
N GLY A 56 11.44 -14.99 7.76
CA GLY A 56 11.06 -13.89 8.64
C GLY A 56 10.36 -12.76 7.87
N MET A 57 10.94 -12.35 6.74
CA MET A 57 10.37 -11.33 5.88
C MET A 57 8.97 -11.70 5.38
N LEU A 58 8.77 -12.94 4.91
CA LEU A 58 7.48 -13.42 4.45
C LEU A 58 6.42 -13.35 5.56
N GLY A 59 6.79 -13.73 6.79
CA GLY A 59 5.92 -13.57 7.96
C GLY A 59 5.53 -12.11 8.20
N GLY A 60 6.48 -11.18 8.09
CA GLY A 60 6.20 -9.74 8.21
C GLY A 60 5.27 -9.21 7.13
N ILE A 61 5.46 -9.66 5.87
CA ILE A 61 4.60 -9.30 4.74
C ILE A 61 3.16 -9.74 5.01
N LEU A 62 2.95 -10.98 5.46
CA LEU A 62 1.62 -11.51 5.74
C LEU A 62 0.93 -10.74 6.88
N VAL A 63 1.65 -10.40 7.94
CA VAL A 63 1.12 -9.60 9.06
C VAL A 63 0.68 -8.22 8.57
N LEU A 64 1.52 -7.52 7.81
CA LEU A 64 1.19 -6.19 7.30
C LEU A 64 0.04 -6.22 6.29
N PHE A 65 0.01 -7.22 5.41
CA PHE A 65 -1.10 -7.42 4.48
C PHE A 65 -2.41 -7.63 5.23
N GLY A 66 -2.42 -8.49 6.25
CA GLY A 66 -3.60 -8.75 7.08
C GLY A 66 -4.07 -7.53 7.88
N LEU A 67 -3.12 -6.74 8.42
CA LEU A 67 -3.44 -5.49 9.13
C LEU A 67 -4.06 -4.45 8.19
N GLY A 68 -3.46 -4.26 7.00
CA GLY A 68 -4.00 -3.35 6.00
C GLY A 68 -5.36 -3.81 5.47
N TRP A 69 -5.53 -5.12 5.25
CA TRP A 69 -6.81 -5.73 4.88
C TRP A 69 -7.90 -5.44 5.91
N ARG A 70 -7.61 -5.70 7.20
CA ARG A 70 -8.53 -5.44 8.32
C ARG A 70 -8.87 -3.96 8.43
N THR A 71 -7.88 -3.08 8.27
CA THR A 71 -8.06 -1.62 8.33
C THR A 71 -8.93 -1.13 7.18
N CYS A 72 -8.62 -1.55 5.95
CA CYS A 72 -9.41 -1.21 4.76
C CYS A 72 -10.83 -1.73 4.88
N SER A 73 -11.07 -2.90 5.47
CA SER A 73 -12.42 -3.47 5.63
C SER A 73 -13.27 -2.70 6.65
N ASN A 74 -12.67 -2.32 7.78
CA ASN A 74 -13.39 -1.75 8.93
C ASN A 74 -13.46 -0.21 8.95
N LEU A 75 -12.55 0.49 8.26
CA LEU A 75 -12.42 1.95 8.34
C LEU A 75 -12.48 2.58 6.93
N PRO A 76 -13.69 2.93 6.43
CA PRO A 76 -13.87 3.49 5.08
C PRO A 76 -13.07 4.77 4.83
N GLY A 77 -12.91 5.63 5.85
CA GLY A 77 -12.11 6.85 5.76
C GLY A 77 -10.61 6.57 5.63
N ALA A 78 -10.10 5.54 6.33
CA ALA A 78 -8.69 5.18 6.24
C ALA A 78 -8.35 4.47 4.94
N ARG A 79 -9.30 3.69 4.40
CA ARG A 79 -9.18 2.98 3.13
C ARG A 79 -8.82 3.90 1.97
N SER A 80 -9.55 5.00 1.77
CA SER A 80 -9.30 5.91 0.63
C SER A 80 -7.94 6.60 0.74
N ALA A 81 -7.57 7.04 1.95
CA ALA A 81 -6.27 7.63 2.23
C ALA A 81 -5.13 6.62 1.96
N LEU A 82 -5.24 5.39 2.48
CA LEU A 82 -4.24 4.34 2.29
C LEU A 82 -4.05 3.94 0.84
N ILE A 83 -5.15 3.74 0.09
CA ILE A 83 -5.06 3.36 -1.33
C ILE A 83 -4.42 4.49 -2.14
N TYR A 84 -4.88 5.73 -1.96
CA TYR A 84 -4.37 6.86 -2.74
C TYR A 84 -2.91 7.17 -2.42
N GLY A 85 -2.58 7.35 -1.14
CA GLY A 85 -1.21 7.62 -0.74
C GLY A 85 -0.29 6.42 -0.97
N GLY A 86 -0.81 5.19 -0.91
CA GLY A 86 -0.06 3.98 -1.24
C GLY A 86 0.38 3.91 -2.70
N TRP A 87 -0.45 4.40 -3.63
CA TRP A 87 -0.03 4.57 -5.03
C TRP A 87 1.06 5.64 -5.19
N ILE A 88 0.97 6.74 -4.45
CA ILE A 88 2.01 7.79 -4.47
C ILE A 88 3.34 7.24 -3.93
N VAL A 89 3.30 6.51 -2.81
CA VAL A 89 4.48 5.84 -2.24
C VAL A 89 5.04 4.82 -3.22
N ALA A 90 4.19 4.00 -3.87
CA ALA A 90 4.64 3.05 -4.90
C ALA A 90 5.37 3.76 -6.06
N ALA A 91 4.81 4.87 -6.54
CA ALA A 91 5.45 5.67 -7.59
C ALA A 91 6.79 6.26 -7.11
N ALA A 92 6.87 6.72 -5.86
CA ALA A 92 8.11 7.23 -5.27
C ALA A 92 9.18 6.14 -5.10
N GLN A 93 8.80 4.89 -4.84
CA GLN A 93 9.72 3.76 -4.74
C GLN A 93 10.44 3.45 -6.06
N LEU A 94 9.86 3.80 -7.21
CA LEU A 94 10.50 3.67 -8.52
C LEU A 94 11.69 4.61 -8.73
N PHE A 95 11.90 5.57 -7.83
CA PHE A 95 13.07 6.45 -7.82
C PHE A 95 14.04 6.04 -6.68
N PRO A 96 14.70 4.88 -6.79
CA PRO A 96 15.58 4.34 -5.75
C PRO A 96 16.77 5.24 -5.43
N ILE A 97 17.09 6.22 -6.28
CA ILE A 97 18.21 7.15 -6.13
C ILE A 97 18.06 8.04 -4.88
N VAL A 98 16.86 8.52 -4.59
CA VAL A 98 16.62 9.36 -3.40
C VAL A 98 16.69 8.50 -2.12
N HIS A 99 16.27 7.24 -2.20
CA HIS A 99 16.33 6.30 -1.09
C HIS A 99 17.74 5.75 -0.84
N LEU A 100 18.53 5.51 -1.90
CA LEU A 100 19.93 5.10 -1.78
C LEU A 100 20.76 6.22 -1.15
N THR A 101 20.55 7.47 -1.55
CA THR A 101 21.26 8.62 -0.97
C THR A 101 20.88 8.85 0.49
N ALA A 102 19.59 8.86 0.82
CA ALA A 102 19.14 8.93 2.20
C ALA A 102 19.60 7.72 3.05
N GLY A 103 19.56 6.51 2.49
CA GLY A 103 20.00 5.28 3.14
C GLY A 103 21.50 5.26 3.44
N MET A 104 22.33 5.76 2.53
CA MET A 104 23.76 5.94 2.79
C MET A 104 24.01 6.94 3.94
N MET A 105 23.27 8.04 3.99
CA MET A 105 23.38 9.02 5.09
C MET A 105 22.91 8.43 6.43
N GLY A 106 21.84 7.63 6.43
CA GLY A 106 21.33 6.93 7.60
C GLY A 106 22.29 5.86 8.13
N VAL A 107 22.90 5.06 7.24
CA VAL A 107 23.91 4.06 7.63
C VAL A 107 25.14 4.73 8.23
N ALA A 108 25.57 5.88 7.70
CA ALA A 108 26.66 6.66 8.27
C ALA A 108 26.33 7.14 9.69
N ALA A 109 25.12 7.67 9.91
CA ALA A 109 24.67 8.11 11.24
C ALA A 109 24.46 6.95 12.24
N ALA A 110 23.91 5.82 11.80
CA ALA A 110 23.65 4.66 12.65
C ALA A 110 24.93 3.91 13.05
N ARG A 111 25.92 3.81 12.14
CA ARG A 111 27.26 3.31 12.47
C ARG A 111 27.94 4.17 13.51
N ALA A 112 27.66 5.47 13.53
CA ALA A 112 28.16 6.36 14.57
C ALA A 112 27.43 6.17 15.92
N ALA A 113 26.25 5.54 15.94
CA ALA A 113 25.37 5.52 17.09
C ALA A 113 25.24 4.17 17.83
N GLN A 114 25.55 3.01 17.24
CA GLN A 114 25.25 1.71 17.87
C GLN A 114 26.45 0.75 18.08
N ARG A 115 26.47 0.12 19.28
CA ARG A 115 27.46 -0.84 19.77
C ARG A 115 27.06 -2.32 19.61
N GLU A 116 25.79 -2.67 19.34
CA GLU A 116 25.36 -4.06 19.09
C GLU A 116 24.28 -4.13 17.99
N PHE A 117 24.61 -4.74 16.85
CA PHE A 117 23.71 -4.89 15.70
C PHE A 117 23.08 -6.30 15.71
N ILE A 118 21.76 -6.40 15.82
CA ILE A 118 21.07 -7.67 15.54
C ILE A 118 21.19 -7.95 14.04
N PRO A 119 21.78 -9.08 13.61
CA PRO A 119 21.99 -9.33 12.19
C PRO A 119 20.67 -9.59 11.46
N ILE A 120 20.47 -8.88 10.34
CA ILE A 120 19.29 -9.02 9.45
C ILE A 120 19.22 -10.44 8.85
N ILE A 121 20.34 -11.17 8.83
CA ILE A 121 20.42 -12.56 8.35
C ILE A 121 19.58 -13.55 9.19
N THR A 122 19.17 -13.17 10.40
CA THR A 122 18.33 -14.01 11.26
C THR A 122 16.85 -13.93 10.87
N MET A 123 16.07 -14.96 11.20
CA MET A 123 14.61 -14.95 10.97
C MET A 123 13.92 -13.78 11.67
N LEU A 124 14.26 -13.54 12.94
CA LEU A 124 13.72 -12.42 13.70
C LEU A 124 14.15 -11.07 13.08
N GLY A 125 15.40 -10.96 12.63
CA GLY A 125 15.91 -9.77 11.95
C GLY A 125 15.15 -9.45 10.68
N GLY A 126 14.93 -10.43 9.81
CA GLY A 126 14.13 -10.27 8.58
C GLY A 126 12.67 -9.90 8.87
N PHE A 127 12.06 -10.51 9.88
CA PHE A 127 10.69 -10.18 10.29
C PHE A 127 10.57 -8.74 10.79
N LEU A 128 11.41 -8.33 11.73
CA LEU A 128 11.40 -6.99 12.31
C LEU A 128 11.71 -5.93 11.24
N ALA A 129 12.71 -6.17 10.39
CA ALA A 129 13.05 -5.27 9.30
C ALA A 129 11.85 -5.03 8.37
N THR A 130 11.12 -6.10 8.00
CA THR A 130 9.91 -5.98 7.17
C THR A 130 8.80 -5.23 7.88
N VAL A 131 8.48 -5.57 9.14
CA VAL A 131 7.40 -4.93 9.89
C VAL A 131 7.66 -3.44 10.08
N VAL A 132 8.90 -3.06 10.43
CA VAL A 132 9.28 -1.65 10.60
C VAL A 132 9.21 -0.92 9.27
N THR A 133 9.82 -1.47 8.21
CA THR A 133 9.85 -0.82 6.89
C THR A 133 8.44 -0.66 6.32
N GLY A 134 7.65 -1.74 6.30
CA GLY A 134 6.29 -1.69 5.78
C GLY A 134 5.35 -0.86 6.65
N GLY A 135 5.54 -0.84 7.98
CA GLY A 135 4.83 0.06 8.88
C GLY A 135 5.07 1.54 8.53
N ILE A 136 6.34 1.93 8.33
CA ILE A 136 6.70 3.29 7.91
C ILE A 136 6.05 3.65 6.58
N LEU A 137 6.11 2.76 5.58
CA LEU A 137 5.50 2.99 4.27
C LEU A 137 3.97 3.14 4.36
N ILE A 138 3.30 2.30 5.17
CA ILE A 138 1.86 2.39 5.41
C ILE A 138 1.51 3.70 6.11
N SER A 139 2.28 4.12 7.12
CA SER A 139 2.07 5.40 7.81
C SER A 139 2.27 6.58 6.86
N LEU A 140 3.32 6.58 6.04
CA LEU A 140 3.55 7.61 5.03
C LEU A 140 2.42 7.65 3.99
N ALA A 141 2.02 6.51 3.48
CA ALA A 141 0.88 6.39 2.57
C ALA A 141 -0.40 6.97 3.20
N PHE A 142 -0.67 6.64 4.46
CA PHE A 142 -1.82 7.20 5.17
C PHE A 142 -1.75 8.73 5.27
N VAL A 143 -0.62 9.27 5.76
CA VAL A 143 -0.42 10.73 5.91
C VAL A 143 -0.56 11.46 4.57
N ILE A 144 0.10 10.97 3.51
CA ILE A 144 -0.03 11.53 2.16
C ILE A 144 -1.49 11.47 1.69
N GLY A 145 -2.16 10.36 1.98
CA GLY A 145 -3.57 10.14 1.66
C GLY A 145 -4.51 11.16 2.31
N LEU A 146 -4.23 11.57 3.55
CA LEU A 146 -5.00 12.57 4.28
C LEU A 146 -4.90 13.98 3.69
N VAL A 147 -3.82 14.29 2.96
CA VAL A 147 -3.63 15.60 2.31
C VAL A 147 -4.54 15.77 1.08
N ARG A 148 -5.15 14.68 0.59
CA ARG A 148 -6.05 14.76 -0.56
C ARG A 148 -7.22 15.70 -0.22
N PRO A 149 -7.48 16.74 -1.04
CA PRO A 149 -8.65 17.57 -0.84
C PRO A 149 -9.88 16.68 -0.90
N VAL A 150 -10.64 16.64 0.18
CA VAL A 150 -11.95 15.99 0.24
C VAL A 150 -12.78 16.69 -0.81
N SER A 151 -12.92 16.07 -1.99
CA SER A 151 -13.86 16.58 -2.97
C SER A 151 -15.23 16.51 -2.30
N PRO A 152 -15.91 17.64 -2.06
CA PRO A 152 -17.26 17.59 -1.50
C PRO A 152 -18.10 16.85 -2.53
N HIS A 153 -18.45 15.61 -2.24
CA HIS A 153 -19.41 14.87 -3.03
C HIS A 153 -20.73 15.65 -2.93
N LYS A 154 -21.07 16.33 -4.01
CA LYS A 154 -22.44 16.80 -4.29
C LYS A 154 -23.32 15.60 -4.58
#